data_AF-J9R643-F1
#
_entry.id   AF-J9R643-F1
#
_cell.length_a   1.000
_cell.length_b   1.000
_cell.length_c   1.000
_cell.angle_alpha   90.00
_cell.angle_beta   90.00
_cell.angle_gamma   90.00
#
_symmetry.space_group_name_H-M   'P 1'
#
loop_
_entity.id
_entity.type
_entity.pdbx_description
1 polymer ?
#
loop_
_entity_poly.entity_id
_entity_poly.type
_entity_poly.pdbx_seq_one_letter_code
_entity_poly.pdbx_strand_id
1 'polypeptide(L)'
;MTIGEYIREKLNLWSVSYSDALISAELSKLDLQIESEYNNETASKLDLFFYNLLPEMLLLPNSVSEGGYSISFDKKAVEGYYQMLCEKLGKPNLLPKPTIKDISNQW
;
A
#
# COMPACT_ATOMS: atom_id res chain seq x y z
N MET A 1 9.03 -19.57 -0.54
CA MET A 1 8.75 -18.23 0.02
C MET A 1 7.29 -18.21 0.42
N THR A 2 7.01 -17.86 1.67
CA THR A 2 5.62 -17.69 2.14
C THR A 2 5.05 -16.35 1.70
N ILE A 3 3.73 -16.22 1.65
CA ILE A 3 3.06 -14.95 1.34
C ILE A 3 3.48 -13.85 2.33
N GLY A 4 3.55 -14.18 3.63
CA GLY A 4 3.97 -13.22 4.65
C GLY A 4 5.40 -12.74 4.47
N GLU A 5 6.33 -13.64 4.13
CA GLU A 5 7.70 -13.24 3.80
C GLU A 5 7.75 -12.31 2.59
N TYR A 6 7.02 -12.64 1.52
CA TYR A 6 6.97 -11.80 0.32
C TYR A 6 6.48 -10.38 0.63
N ILE A 7 5.39 -10.26 1.39
CA ILE A 7 4.83 -8.95 1.76
C ILE A 7 5.84 -8.18 2.61
N ARG A 8 6.46 -8.82 3.61
CA ARG A 8 7.45 -8.18 4.48
C ARG A 8 8.65 -7.67 3.68
N GLU A 9 9.21 -8.47 2.77
CA GLU A 9 10.31 -8.03 1.92
C GLU A 9 9.89 -6.86 1.03
N LYS A 10 8.70 -6.91 0.44
CA LYS A 10 8.18 -5.82 -0.41
C LYS A 10 7.97 -4.52 0.38
N LEU A 11 7.41 -4.60 1.58
CA LEU A 11 7.23 -3.44 2.45
C LEU A 11 8.58 -2.90 2.95
N ASN A 12 9.56 -3.77 3.22
CA ASN A 12 10.92 -3.38 3.58
C ASN A 12 11.61 -2.57 2.48
N LEU A 13 11.40 -2.92 1.19
CA LEU A 13 11.91 -2.13 0.06
C LEU A 13 11.43 -0.68 0.08
N TRP A 14 10.24 -0.44 0.64
CA TRP A 14 9.68 0.91 0.81
C TRP A 14 9.97 1.51 2.19
N SER A 15 10.79 0.87 3.02
CA SER A 15 11.06 1.25 4.42
C SER A 15 9.78 1.33 5.27
N VAL A 16 8.78 0.50 4.93
CA VAL A 16 7.52 0.41 5.65
C VAL A 16 7.60 -0.71 6.69
N SER A 17 7.37 -0.35 7.95
CA SER A 17 7.06 -1.32 9.01
C SER A 17 5.55 -1.44 9.15
N TYR A 18 5.03 -2.66 9.02
CA TYR A 18 3.60 -2.95 9.12
C TYR A 18 3.39 -4.18 10.01
N SER A 19 2.36 -4.14 10.85
CA SER A 19 2.12 -5.21 11.84
C SER A 19 1.63 -6.50 11.17
N ASP A 20 2.22 -7.63 11.55
CA ASP A 20 1.80 -8.96 11.10
C ASP A 20 0.32 -9.27 11.37
N ALA A 21 -0.24 -8.76 12.47
CA ALA A 21 -1.65 -8.93 12.79
C ALA A 21 -2.57 -8.19 11.79
N LEU A 22 -2.10 -7.06 11.24
CA LEU A 22 -2.83 -6.34 10.20
C LEU A 22 -2.69 -7.05 8.85
N ILE A 23 -1.49 -7.54 8.52
CA ILE A 23 -1.26 -8.35 7.31
C ILE A 23 -2.19 -9.56 7.31
N SER A 24 -2.27 -10.30 8.42
CA SER A 24 -3.12 -11.48 8.52
C SER A 24 -4.61 -11.14 8.43
N ALA A 25 -5.06 -10.05 9.04
CA ALA A 25 -6.44 -9.57 8.95
C ALA A 25 -6.82 -9.20 7.50
N GLU A 26 -5.96 -8.47 6.81
CA GLU A 26 -6.20 -8.08 5.41
C GLU A 26 -6.12 -9.29 4.45
N LEU A 27 -5.20 -10.23 4.68
CA LEU A 27 -5.12 -11.48 3.91
C LEU A 27 -6.35 -12.37 4.12
N SER A 28 -6.91 -12.38 5.34
CA SER A 28 -8.13 -13.14 5.64
C SER A 28 -9.33 -12.67 4.80
N LYS A 29 -9.40 -11.38 4.43
CA LYS A 29 -10.43 -10.85 3.52
C LYS A 29 -10.32 -11.43 2.10
N LEU A 30 -9.17 -11.98 1.74
CA LEU A 30 -8.86 -12.55 0.43
C LEU A 30 -8.81 -14.09 0.45
N ASP A 31 -9.22 -14.69 1.57
CA ASP A 31 -9.13 -16.13 1.81
C ASP A 31 -7.67 -16.63 1.65
N LEU A 32 -6.73 -15.89 2.25
CA LEU A 32 -5.30 -16.21 2.24
C LEU A 32 -4.72 -16.20 3.66
N GLN A 33 -3.68 -16.99 3.86
CA GLN A 33 -2.93 -17.04 5.10
C GLN A 33 -1.47 -16.63 4.88
N ILE A 34 -0.83 -16.09 5.92
CA ILE A 34 0.58 -15.70 5.90
C ILE A 34 1.49 -16.88 5.54
N GLU A 35 1.14 -18.08 6.01
CA GLU A 35 1.89 -19.32 5.86
C GLU A 35 1.71 -19.98 4.49
N SER A 36 0.74 -19.51 3.69
CA SER A 36 0.49 -20.06 2.36
C SER A 36 1.70 -19.82 1.44
N GLU A 37 1.90 -20.76 0.51
CA GLU A 37 2.99 -20.65 -0.46
C GLU A 37 2.68 -19.59 -1.52
N TYR A 38 3.68 -18.75 -1.82
CA TYR A 38 3.58 -17.81 -2.92
C TYR A 38 3.63 -18.54 -4.27
N ASN A 39 2.51 -18.50 -4.99
CA ASN A 39 2.34 -19.06 -6.34
C ASN A 39 1.62 -18.06 -7.28
N ASN A 40 1.46 -18.43 -8.55
CA ASN A 40 0.87 -17.53 -9.56
C ASN A 40 -0.59 -17.16 -9.27
N GLU A 41 -1.36 -18.08 -8.68
CA GLU A 41 -2.76 -17.84 -8.30
C GLU A 41 -2.85 -16.83 -7.14
N THR A 42 -1.99 -17.01 -6.13
CA THR A 42 -1.89 -16.08 -5.00
C THR A 42 -1.34 -14.72 -5.39
N ALA A 43 -0.53 -14.63 -6.46
CA ALA A 43 0.02 -13.36 -6.93
C ALA A 43 -1.08 -12.37 -7.33
N SER A 44 -2.12 -12.83 -8.02
CA SER A 44 -3.25 -11.98 -8.41
C SER A 44 -4.06 -11.49 -7.20
N LYS A 45 -4.23 -12.35 -6.19
CA LYS A 45 -4.86 -11.96 -4.91
C LYS A 45 -3.98 -10.96 -4.14
N LEU A 46 -2.66 -11.10 -4.19
CA LEU A 46 -1.73 -10.17 -3.57
C LEU A 46 -1.70 -8.81 -4.25
N ASP A 47 -1.84 -8.75 -5.58
CA ASP A 47 -2.05 -7.48 -6.27
C ASP A 47 -3.29 -6.76 -5.71
N LEU A 48 -4.37 -7.50 -5.45
CA LEU A 48 -5.59 -6.97 -4.84
C LEU A 48 -5.37 -6.51 -3.39
N PHE A 49 -4.59 -7.28 -2.61
CA PHE A 49 -4.17 -6.91 -1.26
C PHE A 49 -3.48 -5.55 -1.25
N PHE A 50 -2.44 -5.37 -2.08
CA PHE A 50 -1.71 -4.11 -2.15
C PHE A 50 -2.58 -2.97 -2.70
N TYR A 51 -3.48 -3.26 -3.64
CA TYR A 51 -4.43 -2.27 -4.13
C TYR A 51 -5.35 -1.72 -3.03
N ASN A 52 -5.74 -2.52 -2.04
CA ASN A 52 -6.55 -2.06 -0.90
C ASN A 52 -5.69 -1.39 0.18
N LEU A 53 -4.52 -1.96 0.49
CA LEU A 53 -3.66 -1.51 1.58
C LEU A 53 -2.93 -0.18 1.28
N LEU A 54 -2.37 -0.04 0.08
CA LEU A 54 -1.55 1.11 -0.30
C LEU A 54 -2.27 2.45 -0.24
N PRO A 55 -3.53 2.61 -0.71
CA PRO A 55 -4.22 3.88 -0.60
C PRO A 55 -4.50 4.24 0.87
N GLU A 56 -4.86 3.28 1.72
CA GLU A 56 -5.00 3.55 3.16
C GLU A 56 -3.68 4.04 3.76
N MET A 57 -2.57 3.37 3.43
CA MET A 57 -1.24 3.78 3.87
C MET A 57 -0.79 5.15 3.35
N LEU A 58 -1.06 5.47 2.08
CA LEU A 58 -0.67 6.73 1.45
C LEU A 58 -1.52 7.92 1.92
N LEU A 59 -2.77 7.66 2.29
CA LEU A 59 -3.70 8.66 2.82
C LEU A 59 -3.45 9.00 4.30
N LEU A 60 -2.74 8.14 5.05
CA LEU A 60 -2.38 8.44 6.43
C LEU A 60 -1.51 9.71 6.49
N PRO A 61 -1.83 10.63 7.42
CA PRO A 61 -1.04 11.85 7.60
C PRO A 61 0.40 11.48 7.97
N ASN A 62 1.37 12.09 7.30
CA ASN A 62 2.81 11.79 7.50
C ASN A 62 3.38 12.38 8.79
N SER A 63 2.55 13.07 9.57
CA SER A 63 2.89 13.59 10.87
C SER A 63 1.69 13.43 11.79
N VAL A 64 1.64 12.32 12.53
CA VAL A 64 1.12 12.39 13.89
C VAL A 64 2.30 12.82 14.76
N SER A 65 2.50 14.13 14.85
CA SER A 65 3.37 14.76 15.84
C SER A 65 2.71 14.70 17.23
N GLU A 66 2.39 13.50 17.69
CA GLU A 66 1.92 13.23 19.07
C GLU A 66 2.62 12.00 19.67
N GLY A 67 3.77 11.58 19.09
CA GLY A 67 4.51 10.43 19.63
C GLY A 67 5.87 10.09 18.99
N GLY A 68 6.40 10.91 18.06
CA GLY A 68 7.76 10.70 17.54
C GLY A 68 7.95 9.57 16.51
N TYR A 69 6.88 9.02 15.94
CA TYR A 69 6.96 8.03 14.87
C TYR A 69 6.89 8.73 13.50
N SER A 70 8.05 9.02 12.91
CA SER A 70 8.16 9.42 11.50
C SER A 70 8.21 8.15 10.63
N ILE A 71 7.13 7.84 9.91
CA ILE A 71 7.16 6.78 8.90
C ILE A 71 7.84 7.35 7.66
N SER A 72 9.15 7.14 7.54
CA SER A 72 9.95 7.56 6.39
C SER A 72 9.87 6.48 5.30
N PHE A 73 8.83 6.53 4.45
CA PHE A 73 8.72 5.65 3.29
C PHE A 73 8.80 6.44 1.98
N ASP A 74 9.34 5.81 0.92
CA ASP A 74 9.48 6.46 -0.39
C ASP A 74 8.12 6.55 -1.09
N LYS A 75 7.38 7.64 -0.83
CA LYS A 75 6.03 7.85 -1.37
C LYS A 75 5.98 7.71 -2.88
N LYS A 76 6.98 8.26 -3.60
CA LYS A 76 7.00 8.22 -5.06
C LYS A 76 7.09 6.79 -5.59
N ALA A 77 7.93 5.95 -4.99
CA ALA A 77 8.03 4.53 -5.34
C ALA A 77 6.72 3.78 -5.06
N VAL A 78 6.09 4.05 -3.92
CA VAL A 78 4.81 3.42 -3.54
C VAL A 78 3.66 3.88 -4.45
N GLU A 79 3.58 5.18 -4.76
CA GLU A 79 2.61 5.74 -5.70
C GLU A 79 2.77 5.18 -7.11
N GLY A 80 4.02 5.07 -7.60
CA GLY A 80 4.31 4.47 -8.90
C GLY A 80 3.91 2.99 -8.96
N TYR A 81 4.20 2.22 -7.91
CA TYR A 81 3.77 0.83 -7.82
C TYR A 81 2.24 0.71 -7.73
N TYR A 82 1.57 1.59 -7.01
CA TYR A 82 0.11 1.62 -6.93
C TYR A 82 -0.55 1.95 -8.27
N GLN A 83 0.00 2.89 -9.04
CA GLN A 83 -0.46 3.17 -10.40
C GLN A 83 -0.35 1.94 -11.31
N MET A 84 0.80 1.25 -11.25
CA MET A 84 1.01 0.00 -12.00
C MET A 84 -0.02 -1.08 -11.62
N LEU A 85 -0.36 -1.20 -10.34
CA LEU A 85 -1.40 -2.13 -9.86
C LEU A 85 -2.79 -1.77 -10.38
N CYS A 86 -3.13 -0.47 -10.39
CA CYS A 86 -4.41 0.00 -10.91
C CYS A 86 -4.58 -0.38 -12.40
N GLU A 87 -3.52 -0.18 -13.20
CA GLU A 87 -3.53 -0.58 -14.62
C GLU A 87 -3.61 -2.09 -14.79
N LYS A 88 -2.82 -2.85 -14.03
CA LYS A 88 -2.81 -4.33 -14.08
C LYS A 88 -4.16 -4.95 -13.72
N LEU A 89 -4.84 -4.39 -12.71
CA LEU A 89 -6.14 -4.87 -12.22
C LEU A 89 -7.33 -4.27 -12.99
N GLY A 90 -7.10 -3.28 -13.87
CA GLY A 90 -8.16 -2.51 -14.53
C GLY A 90 -9.05 -1.75 -13.54
N LYS A 91 -8.50 -1.33 -12.40
CA LYS A 91 -9.24 -0.64 -11.32
C LYS A 91 -8.93 0.86 -11.29
N PRO A 92 -9.88 1.70 -10.86
CA PRO A 92 -9.64 3.13 -10.74
C PRO A 92 -8.62 3.41 -9.62
N ASN A 93 -7.75 4.38 -9.86
CA ASN A 93 -6.82 4.86 -8.84
C ASN A 93 -7.62 5.60 -7.74
N LEU A 94 -7.53 5.12 -6.50
CA LEU A 94 -8.23 5.69 -5.33
C LEU A 94 -7.48 6.83 -4.65
N LEU A 95 -6.23 7.11 -5.06
CA LEU A 95 -5.45 8.22 -4.52
C LEU A 95 -6.04 9.55 -5.00
N PRO A 96 -6.03 10.59 -4.13
CA PRO A 96 -6.49 11.91 -4.52
C PRO A 96 -5.58 12.43 -5.63
N LYS A 97 -6.16 12.71 -6.79
CA LYS A 97 -5.43 13.39 -7.86
C LYS A 97 -5.05 14.78 -7.33
N PRO A 98 -3.82 15.27 -7.58
CA PRO A 98 -3.47 16.64 -7.26
C PRO A 98 -4.39 17.55 -8.08
N THR A 99 -5.44 18.03 -7.43
CA THR A 99 -6.29 19.07 -8.01
C THR A 99 -5.49 20.34 -7.89
N ILE A 100 -5.02 20.86 -9.02
CA ILE A 100 -4.39 22.18 -9.09
C ILE A 100 -5.47 23.15 -8.63
N LYS A 101 -5.46 23.49 -7.34
CA LYS A 101 -6.31 24.54 -6.80
C LYS A 101 -5.58 25.81 -7.11
N ASP A 102 -5.87 26.35 -8.29
CA ASP A 102 -5.40 27.66 -8.71
C ASP A 102 -5.82 28.67 -7.63
N ILE A 103 -4.84 29.22 -6.91
CA ILE A 103 -5.04 30.27 -5.90
C ILE A 103 -4.67 31.65 -6.47
N SER A 104 -4.74 31.85 -7.79
CA SER A 104 -4.35 33.11 -8.44
C SER A 104 -5.35 34.26 -8.23
N ASN A 105 -6.06 34.29 -7.10
CA ASN A 105 -7.06 35.32 -6.80
C ASN A 105 -6.87 35.94 -5.41
N GLN A 106 -5.67 36.44 -5.13
CA GLN A 106 -5.44 37.42 -4.08
C GLN A 106 -4.74 38.64 -4.67
N TRP A 107 -5.56 39.57 -5.20
CA TRP A 107 -5.21 40.95 -5.46
C TRP A 107 -5.99 41.84 -4.49
#